data_AF-E7DQ75-F1
#
_entry.id   AF-E7DQ75-F1
#
_cell.length_a   1.000
_cell.length_b   1.000
_cell.length_c   1.000
_cell.angle_alpha   90.00
_cell.angle_beta   90.00
_cell.angle_gamma   90.00
#
_symmetry.space_group_name_H-M   'P 1'
#
loop_
_entity.id
_entity.type
_entity.pdbx_description
1 polymer ?
#
loop_
_entity_poly.entity_id
_entity_poly.type
_entity_poly.pdbx_seq_one_letter_code
_entity_poly.pdbx_strand_id
1 'polypeptide(L)'
;MGLPEILNQHLPRHWKQEGLDWGWVACIWLSYIISQGDHRKVYVRKWVEQRRYTIEQVCGINIRETDFSDDRLAILLKRLSNPETWQYIECFLTQNTIRAYDQTIRNSQFAFSPIADVIDN
;
A
#
# COMPACT_ATOMS: atom_id res chain seq x y z
N MET A 1 -7.78 -0.87 -4.84
CA MET A 1 -7.64 -0.22 -3.52
C MET A 1 -6.50 0.77 -3.64
N GLY A 2 -6.79 2.07 -3.74
CA GLY A 2 -5.77 3.10 -3.95
C GLY A 2 -4.99 3.42 -2.68
N LEU A 3 -4.15 2.47 -2.22
CA LEU A 3 -3.37 2.60 -0.98
C LEU A 3 -2.47 3.85 -0.96
N PRO A 4 -1.75 4.20 -2.06
CA PRO A 4 -1.01 5.45 -2.13
C PRO A 4 -1.89 6.67 -1.88
N GLU A 5 -3.08 6.72 -2.49
CA GLU A 5 -4.01 7.84 -2.38
C GLU A 5 -4.54 8.01 -0.96
N ILE A 6 -4.89 6.92 -0.29
CA ILE A 6 -5.37 6.92 1.09
C ILE A 6 -4.27 7.41 2.03
N LEU A 7 -3.06 6.86 1.89
CA LEU A 7 -1.93 7.29 2.69
C LEU A 7 -1.63 8.78 2.46
N ASN A 8 -1.74 9.27 1.23
CA ASN A 8 -1.57 10.69 0.92
C ASN A 8 -2.62 11.60 1.57
N GLN A 9 -3.86 11.14 1.73
CA GLN A 9 -4.91 11.91 2.43
C GLN A 9 -4.58 12.14 3.91
N HIS A 10 -3.89 11.18 4.53
CA HIS A 10 -3.57 11.22 5.96
C HIS A 10 -2.11 11.59 6.26
N LEU A 11 -1.24 11.65 5.25
CA LEU A 11 0.15 12.05 5.37
C LEU A 11 0.36 13.42 4.71
N PRO A 12 0.19 14.52 5.45
CA PRO A 12 0.17 15.86 4.87
C PRO A 12 1.49 16.18 4.16
N ARG A 13 1.42 16.56 2.89
CA ARG A 13 2.56 17.02 2.13
C ARG A 13 2.95 18.41 2.63
N HIS A 14 4.16 18.54 3.17
CA HIS A 14 4.66 19.87 3.54
C HIS A 14 4.98 20.63 2.25
N TRP A 15 4.66 21.91 2.17
CA TRP A 15 4.85 22.71 0.94
C TRP A 15 6.31 22.80 0.44
N LYS A 16 7.32 22.59 1.30
CA LYS A 16 8.74 22.48 0.91
C LYS A 16 9.16 21.07 0.45
N GLN A 17 8.25 20.10 0.47
CA GLN A 17 8.58 18.72 0.08
C GLN A 17 8.50 18.56 -1.43
N GLU A 18 9.68 18.51 -2.03
CA GLU A 18 9.87 18.04 -3.38
C GLU A 18 9.94 16.49 -3.44
N GLY A 19 9.64 15.94 -4.61
CA GLY A 19 9.72 14.52 -4.88
C GLY A 19 8.40 13.76 -4.70
N LEU A 20 8.52 12.44 -4.58
CA LEU A 20 7.41 11.49 -4.61
C LEU A 20 6.48 11.60 -3.39
N ASP A 21 5.17 11.41 -3.55
CA ASP A 21 4.24 11.48 -2.42
C ASP A 21 4.47 10.39 -1.36
N TRP A 22 4.12 10.68 -0.11
CA TRP A 22 4.36 9.79 1.02
C TRP A 22 3.71 8.41 0.89
N GLY A 23 2.51 8.34 0.33
CA GLY A 23 1.81 7.10 0.06
C GLY A 23 2.55 6.23 -0.94
N TRP A 24 3.14 6.81 -1.99
CA TRP A 24 3.96 6.07 -2.94
C TRP A 24 5.28 5.60 -2.32
N VAL A 25 5.94 6.44 -1.53
CA VAL A 25 7.14 6.04 -0.76
C VAL A 25 6.83 4.86 0.15
N ALA A 26 5.72 4.92 0.88
CA ALA A 26 5.27 3.84 1.76
C ALA A 26 4.93 2.56 1.00
N CYS A 27 4.21 2.65 -0.13
CA CYS A 27 3.83 1.48 -0.92
C CYS A 27 5.05 0.79 -1.57
N ILE A 28 6.01 1.58 -2.07
CA ILE A 28 7.23 1.02 -2.66
C ILE A 28 8.12 0.41 -1.58
N TRP A 29 8.21 1.05 -0.41
CA TRP A 29 8.95 0.47 0.71
C TRP A 29 8.28 -0.81 1.23
N LEU A 30 6.96 -0.86 1.32
CA LEU A 30 6.22 -2.08 1.64
C LEU A 30 6.48 -3.18 0.62
N SER A 31 6.51 -2.84 -0.67
CA SER A 31 6.84 -3.79 -1.75
C SER A 31 8.26 -4.33 -1.60
N TYR A 32 9.21 -3.49 -1.20
CA TYR A 32 10.57 -3.92 -0.85
C TYR A 32 10.55 -4.92 0.31
N ILE A 33 9.88 -4.59 1.42
CA ILE A 33 9.79 -5.44 2.62
C ILE A 33 9.23 -6.81 2.27
N ILE A 34 8.13 -6.86 1.50
CA ILE A 34 7.49 -8.11 1.10
C ILE A 34 8.40 -8.90 0.14
N SER A 35 9.10 -8.24 -0.78
CA SER A 35 9.94 -8.93 -1.77
C SER A 35 11.27 -9.45 -1.20
N GLN A 36 11.86 -8.74 -0.24
CA GLN A 36 13.19 -9.08 0.29
C GLN A 36 13.13 -9.70 1.69
N GLY A 37 12.00 -9.61 2.39
CA GLY A 37 11.89 -9.99 3.79
C GLY A 37 12.73 -9.11 4.73
N ASP A 38 13.12 -7.92 4.29
CA ASP A 38 14.02 -7.03 5.00
C ASP A 38 13.36 -5.66 5.21
N HIS A 39 13.35 -5.19 6.45
CA HIS A 39 12.75 -3.90 6.84
C HIS A 39 13.77 -2.76 6.95
N ARG A 40 15.06 -3.05 6.78
CA ARG A 40 16.13 -2.08 6.96
C ARG A 40 16.11 -1.04 5.84
N LYS A 41 16.08 0.24 6.24
CA LYS A 41 16.09 1.40 5.34
C LYS A 41 17.30 1.45 4.39
N VAL A 42 18.48 1.01 4.87
CA VAL A 42 19.77 1.14 4.17
C VAL A 42 19.83 0.48 2.79
N TYR A 43 19.00 -0.54 2.54
CA TYR A 43 19.00 -1.29 1.28
C TYR A 43 17.89 -0.86 0.32
N VAL A 44 16.90 -0.09 0.79
CA VAL A 44 15.72 0.28 0.00
C VAL A 44 16.12 1.10 -1.22
N ARG A 45 16.98 2.12 -1.05
CA ARG A 45 17.45 2.96 -2.15
C ARG A 45 18.06 2.13 -3.27
N LYS A 46 19.03 1.26 -2.94
CA LYS A 46 19.71 0.40 -3.92
C LYS A 46 18.73 -0.53 -4.63
N TRP A 47 17.75 -1.07 -3.89
CA TRP A 47 16.73 -1.93 -4.48
C TRP A 47 15.83 -1.18 -5.46
N VAL A 48 15.42 0.05 -5.12
CA VAL A 48 14.61 0.91 -5.99
C VAL A 48 15.40 1.32 -7.23
N GLU A 49 16.67 1.73 -7.09
CA GLU A 49 17.53 2.11 -8.21
C GLU A 49 17.64 0.99 -9.25
N GLN A 50 17.85 -0.25 -8.81
CA GLN A 50 17.92 -1.43 -9.68
C GLN A 50 16.62 -1.73 -10.45
N ARG A 51 15.47 -1.23 -9.96
CA ARG A 51 14.13 -1.53 -10.48
C ARG A 51 13.38 -0.27 -10.91
N ARG A 52 14.06 0.87 -10.96
CA ARG A 52 13.46 2.20 -11.11
C ARG A 52 12.59 2.27 -12.36
N TYR A 53 13.13 1.85 -13.50
CA TYR A 53 12.41 1.84 -14.77
C TYR A 53 11.07 1.07 -14.66
N THR A 54 11.11 -0.16 -14.14
CA THR A 54 9.90 -0.98 -13.97
C THR A 54 8.88 -0.32 -13.05
N ILE A 55 9.33 0.21 -11.90
CA ILE A 55 8.43 0.86 -10.94
C ILE A 55 7.80 2.12 -11.55
N GLU A 56 8.59 2.95 -12.22
CA GLU A 56 8.09 4.17 -12.88
C GLU A 56 7.05 3.84 -13.97
N GLN A 57 7.28 2.80 -14.78
CA GLN A 57 6.35 2.38 -15.83
C GLN A 57 5.06 1.76 -15.28
N VAL A 58 5.17 0.86 -14.29
CA VAL A 58 4.00 0.16 -13.72
C VAL A 58 3.15 1.10 -12.88
N CYS A 59 3.77 2.00 -12.12
CA CYS A 59 3.07 2.89 -11.20
C CYS A 59 2.74 4.26 -11.81
N GLY A 60 3.29 4.60 -12.98
CA GLY A 60 3.06 5.90 -13.62
C GLY A 60 3.63 7.09 -12.84
N ILE A 61 4.73 6.86 -12.11
CA ILE A 61 5.37 7.85 -11.23
C ILE A 61 6.78 8.19 -11.71
N ASN A 62 7.33 9.30 -11.21
CA ASN A 62 8.74 9.65 -11.40
C ASN A 62 9.47 9.55 -10.07
N ILE A 63 10.53 8.74 -10.02
CA ILE A 63 11.32 8.52 -8.81
C ILE A 63 12.63 9.28 -8.91
N ARG A 64 12.93 10.14 -7.93
CA ARG A 64 14.23 10.77 -7.75
C ARG A 64 15.12 9.90 -6.88
N GLU A 65 16.44 10.00 -7.03
CA GLU A 65 17.41 9.28 -6.19
C GLU A 65 17.30 9.63 -4.70
N THR A 66 16.83 10.85 -4.41
CA THR A 66 16.62 11.36 -3.05
C THR A 66 15.30 10.90 -2.44
N ASP A 67 14.37 10.31 -3.21
CA ASP A 67 13.05 9.92 -2.71
C ASP A 67 13.07 8.77 -1.70
N PHE A 68 14.14 7.97 -1.74
CA PHE A 68 14.35 6.82 -0.85
C PHE A 68 15.59 6.98 0.04
N SER A 69 15.93 8.22 0.40
CA SER A 69 16.97 8.46 1.41
C SER A 69 16.55 7.93 2.78
N ASP A 70 17.53 7.56 3.60
CA ASP A 70 17.29 7.09 4.97
C ASP A 70 16.52 8.13 5.80
N ASP A 71 16.85 9.42 5.64
CA ASP A 71 16.18 10.54 6.31
C ASP A 71 14.70 10.63 5.92
N ARG A 72 14.38 10.43 4.63
CA ARG A 72 13.02 10.50 4.12
C ARG A 72 12.18 9.35 4.65
N LEU A 73 12.75 8.15 4.69
CA LEU A 73 12.11 6.98 5.31
C LEU A 73 11.94 7.16 6.83
N ALA A 74 12.89 7.81 7.51
CA ALA A 74 12.75 8.14 8.94
C ALA A 74 11.60 9.13 9.20
N ILE A 75 11.45 10.16 8.34
CA ILE A 75 10.33 11.09 8.41
C ILE A 75 8.99 10.38 8.19
N LEU A 76 8.94 9.47 7.21
CA LEU A 76 7.75 8.65 6.96
C LEU A 76 7.39 7.83 8.21
N LEU A 77 8.35 7.12 8.82
CA LEU A 77 8.13 6.36 10.04
C LEU A 77 7.62 7.24 11.19
N LYS A 78 8.21 8.42 11.38
CA LYS A 78 7.77 9.36 12.42
C LYS A 78 6.31 9.79 12.24
N ARG A 79 5.89 9.99 11.00
CA ARG A 79 4.49 10.32 10.67
C ARG A 79 3.56 9.13 10.92
N LEU A 80 3.96 7.94 10.49
CA LEU A 80 3.20 6.72 10.73
C LEU A 80 3.12 6.35 12.22
N SER A 81 4.11 6.74 13.03
CA SER A 81 4.08 6.52 14.48
C SER A 81 3.18 7.49 15.23
N ASN A 82 2.62 8.52 14.57
CA ASN A 82 1.65 9.41 15.20
C ASN A 82 0.33 8.63 15.44
N PRO A 83 -0.14 8.52 16.71
CA PRO A 83 -1.29 7.69 17.04
C PRO A 83 -2.59 8.10 16.31
N GLU A 84 -2.85 9.41 16.17
CA GLU A 84 -4.04 9.90 15.49
C GLU A 84 -4.01 9.51 14.01
N THR A 85 -2.88 9.79 13.33
CA THR A 85 -2.68 9.43 11.92
C THR A 85 -2.82 7.93 11.71
N TRP A 86 -2.21 7.14 12.60
CA TRP A 86 -2.27 5.68 12.55
C TRP A 86 -3.70 5.16 12.72
N GLN A 87 -4.46 5.69 13.67
CA GLN A 87 -5.83 5.24 13.95
C GLN A 87 -6.76 5.44 12.74
N TYR A 88 -6.61 6.54 12.00
CA TYR A 88 -7.38 6.75 10.76
C TYR A 88 -7.00 5.73 9.68
N ILE A 89 -5.70 5.50 9.47
CA ILE A 89 -5.20 4.53 8.50
C ILE A 89 -5.70 3.13 8.86
N GLU A 90 -5.58 2.74 10.14
CA GLU A 90 -6.00 1.43 10.64
C GLU A 90 -7.51 1.21 10.49
N CYS A 91 -8.33 2.19 10.88
CA CYS A 91 -9.79 2.11 10.74
C CYS A 91 -10.19 1.92 9.27
N PHE A 92 -9.57 2.69 8.38
CA PHE A 92 -9.81 2.58 6.95
C PHE A 92 -9.39 1.20 6.40
N LEU A 93 -8.18 0.74 6.72
CA LEU A 93 -7.68 -0.57 6.26
C LEU A 93 -8.57 -1.70 6.77
N THR A 94 -9.00 -1.63 8.02
CA THR A 94 -9.91 -2.60 8.65
C THR A 94 -11.25 -2.62 7.93
N GLN A 95 -11.88 -1.47 7.70
CA GLN A 95 -13.15 -1.38 6.98
C GLN A 95 -13.07 -1.94 5.56
N ASN A 96 -11.99 -1.65 4.83
CA ASN A 96 -11.81 -2.18 3.47
C ASN A 96 -11.55 -3.68 3.46
N THR A 97 -10.81 -4.18 4.45
CA THR A 97 -10.58 -5.62 4.63
C THR A 97 -11.89 -6.34 4.88
N ILE A 98 -12.69 -5.86 5.85
CA ILE A 98 -14.03 -6.42 6.15
C ILE A 98 -14.92 -6.40 4.90
N ARG A 99 -14.98 -5.29 4.17
CA ARG A 99 -15.78 -5.17 2.94
C ARG A 99 -15.34 -6.16 1.86
N ALA A 100 -14.04 -6.35 1.68
CA ALA A 100 -13.52 -7.32 0.71
C ALA A 100 -13.88 -8.77 1.09
N TYR A 101 -13.80 -9.11 2.38
CA TYR A 101 -14.25 -10.41 2.88
C TYR A 101 -15.75 -10.61 2.69
N ASP A 102 -16.57 -9.63 3.05
CA ASP A 102 -18.02 -9.69 2.89
C ASP A 102 -18.42 -9.86 1.41
N GLN A 103 -17.72 -9.18 0.49
CA GLN A 103 -17.90 -9.40 -0.94
C GLN A 103 -17.52 -10.82 -1.38
N THR A 104 -16.44 -11.36 -0.83
CA THR A 104 -15.99 -12.72 -1.13
C THR A 104 -17.01 -13.75 -0.64
N ILE A 105 -17.56 -13.56 0.57
CA ILE A 105 -18.61 -14.42 1.13
C ILE A 105 -19.89 -14.35 0.28
N ARG A 106 -20.35 -13.15 -0.10
CA ARG A 106 -21.50 -12.99 -0.99
C ARG A 106 -21.27 -13.70 -2.33
N ASN A 107 -20.14 -13.46 -2.99
CA ASN A 107 -19.81 -14.10 -4.27
C ASN A 107 -19.71 -15.63 -4.15
N SER A 108 -19.29 -16.15 -2.99
CA SER A 108 -19.23 -17.60 -2.73
C SER A 108 -20.60 -18.22 -2.49
N GLN A 109 -21.54 -17.51 -1.84
CA GLN A 109 -22.93 -17.95 -1.67
C GLN A 109 -23.69 -18.02 -2.99
N PHE A 110 -23.41 -17.13 -3.95
CA PHE A 110 -24.00 -17.22 -5.30
C PHE A 110 -23.38 -18.31 -6.19
N ALA A 111 -22.17 -18.80 -5.86
CA ALA A 111 -21.53 -19.92 -6.56
C ALA A 111 -22.04 -21.30 -6.09
N PHE A 112 -22.67 -21.37 -4.91
CA PHE A 112 -23.39 -22.54 -4.41
C PHE A 112 -24.91 -22.36 -4.58
N SER A 113 -25.39 -22.24 -5.81
CA SER A 113 -26.78 -22.59 -6.11
C SER A 113 -26.90 -24.12 -6.15
N PRO A 114 -27.86 -24.73 -5.43
CA PRO A 114 -27.88 -26.17 -5.26
C PRO A 114 -28.18 -26.87 -6.59
N ILE A 115 -27.38 -27.88 -6.92
CA ILE A 115 -27.75 -28.95 -7.87
C ILE A 115 -28.82 -29.81 -7.17
N ALA A 116 -29.98 -29.23 -6.92
CA ALA A 116 -31.15 -29.91 -6.40
C ALA A 116 -32.28 -29.58 -7.38
N ASP A 117 -32.35 -30.36 -8.47
CA ASP A 117 -33.57 -30.68 -9.24
C ASP A 117 -33.24 -31.63 -10.42
N VAL A 118 -32.41 -32.67 -10.19
CA VAL A 118 -32.22 -33.78 -11.16
C VAL A 118 -32.64 -35.13 -10.57
N ILE A 119 -33.34 -35.13 -9.43
CA ILE A 119 -33.91 -36.37 -8.87
C ILE A 119 -35.36 -36.09 -8.49
N ASP A 120 -36.23 -36.08 -9.49
CA ASP A 120 -37.60 -36.55 -9.36
C ASP A 120 -38.06 -37.07 -10.73
N ASN A 121 -37.87 -38.38 -10.88
CA ASN A 121 -38.69 -39.39 -11.58
C ASN A 121 -39.36 -39.04 -12.92
#